data_AF-A0A0M9W9Q8-F1
#
_entry.id   AF-A0A0M9W9Q8-F1
#
_cell.length_a   1.000
_cell.length_b   1.000
_cell.length_c   1.000
_cell.angle_alpha   90.00
_cell.angle_beta   90.00
_cell.angle_gamma   90.00
#
_symmetry.space_group_name_H-M   'P 1'
#
loop_
_entity.id
_entity.type
_entity.pdbx_description
1 polymer ?
#
loop_
_entity_poly.entity_id
_entity_poly.type
_entity_poly.pdbx_seq_one_letter_code
_entity_poly.pdbx_strand_id
1 'polypeptide(L)'
;MIDKFELTGPRGVKQCIVYEPLLTSLLHFQAILDPKSLPEDLLKGALQQLLLALDYLNSEARVIHTDIQTKNDSIFREWDASDAVDPSPRRVHDDYTIYLSRPFRCKKG
;
A
#
# COMPACT_ATOMS: atom_id res chain seq x y z
N MET A 1 10.87 3.48 16.74
CA MET A 1 12.29 3.14 16.51
C MET A 1 12.95 3.12 17.87
N ILE A 2 13.50 1.98 18.28
CA ILE A 2 14.13 1.79 19.60
C ILE A 2 15.58 2.23 19.55
N ASP A 3 16.30 1.79 18.51
CA ASP A 3 17.73 2.04 18.37
C ASP A 3 18.13 2.07 16.88
N LYS A 4 19.29 2.65 16.59
CA LYS A 4 19.95 2.59 15.29
C LYS A 4 21.46 2.46 15.51
N PHE A 5 22.09 1.53 14.81
CA PHE A 5 23.53 1.31 14.89
C PHE A 5 24.09 0.87 13.54
N GLU A 6 25.42 0.85 13.43
CA GLU A 6 26.14 0.44 12.22
C GLU A 6 26.91 -0.85 12.47
N LEU A 7 26.88 -1.76 11.49
CA LEU A 7 27.65 -2.99 11.51
C LEU A 7 28.66 -2.98 10.36
N THR A 8 29.95 -3.11 10.71
CA THR A 8 31.02 -3.30 9.73
C THR A 8 31.07 -4.76 9.32
N GLY A 9 30.81 -5.04 8.04
CA GLY A 9 30.91 -6.39 7.48
C GLY A 9 31.87 -6.47 6.29
N PRO A 10 32.08 -7.67 5.71
CA PRO A 10 32.97 -7.89 4.58
C PRO A 10 32.64 -7.08 3.32
N ARG A 11 31.39 -6.60 3.20
CA ARG A 11 30.89 -5.80 2.08
C ARG A 11 30.69 -4.32 2.43
N GLY A 12 31.33 -3.85 3.50
CA GLY A 12 31.20 -2.48 3.99
C GLY A 12 30.28 -2.34 5.20
N VAL A 13 30.05 -1.09 5.57
CA VAL A 13 29.21 -0.70 6.72
C VAL A 13 27.74 -0.78 6.35
N LYS A 14 26.93 -1.40 7.21
CA LYS A 14 25.48 -1.49 7.06
C LYS A 14 24.79 -0.77 8.19
N GLN A 15 23.84 0.10 7.86
CA GLN A 15 22.94 0.69 8.84
C GLN A 15 21.90 -0.33 9.29
N CYS A 16 21.72 -0.46 10.61
CA CYS A 16 20.72 -1.30 11.24
C CYS A 16 19.74 -0.42 12.02
N ILE A 17 18.44 -0.71 11.88
CA ILE A 17 17.38 0.01 12.56
C ILE A 17 16.57 -1.01 13.38
N VAL A 18 16.38 -0.71 14.66
CA VAL A 18 15.71 -1.59 15.62
C VAL A 18 14.30 -1.06 15.91
N TYR A 19 13.31 -1.94 15.77
CA TYR A 19 11.92 -1.66 16.09
C TYR A 19 11.37 -2.77 16.99
N GLU A 20 10.27 -2.48 17.67
CA GLU A 20 9.48 -3.51 18.35
C GLU A 20 9.01 -4.54 17.31
N PRO A 21 9.08 -5.84 17.61
CA PRO A 21 8.63 -6.87 16.68
C PRO A 21 7.13 -6.72 16.45
N LEU A 22 6.76 -6.40 15.20
CA LEU A 22 5.37 -6.45 14.74
C LEU A 22 5.00 -7.91 14.42
N LEU A 23 3.70 -8.22 14.49
CA LEU A 23 3.15 -9.57 14.26
C LEU A 23 3.44 -10.11 12.85
N THR A 24 2.48 -10.01 11.95
CA THR A 24 2.61 -10.50 10.57
C THR A 24 1.97 -9.49 9.64
N SER A 25 2.32 -9.55 8.36
CA SER A 25 1.70 -8.68 7.37
C SER A 25 0.24 -9.09 7.14
N LEU A 26 -0.62 -8.13 6.80
CA LEU A 26 -2.02 -8.42 6.43
C LEU A 26 -2.11 -9.43 5.27
N LEU A 27 -1.15 -9.38 4.33
CA LEU A 27 -1.07 -10.33 3.23
C LEU A 27 -0.80 -11.77 3.72
N HIS A 28 0.16 -11.93 4.63
CA HIS A 28 0.43 -13.24 5.22
C HIS A 28 -0.75 -13.72 6.07
N PHE A 29 -1.37 -12.82 6.84
CA PHE A 29 -2.56 -13.15 7.62
C PHE A 29 -3.72 -13.59 6.73
N GLN A 30 -3.97 -12.89 5.62
CA GLN A 30 -4.99 -13.29 4.65
C GLN A 30 -4.70 -14.68 4.05
N ALA A 31 -3.44 -14.99 3.76
CA ALA A 31 -3.06 -16.25 3.11
C ALA A 31 -3.29 -17.50 3.95
N ILE A 32 -3.37 -17.36 5.28
CA ILE A 32 -3.60 -18.47 6.22
C ILE A 32 -5.07 -18.66 6.59
N LEU A 33 -5.97 -17.76 6.16
CA LEU A 33 -7.40 -17.88 6.42
C LEU A 33 -8.09 -18.83 5.43
N ASP A 34 -9.22 -19.40 5.87
CA ASP A 34 -10.14 -20.17 5.02
C ASP A 34 -11.56 -19.60 5.16
N PRO A 35 -12.11 -18.91 4.13
CA PRO A 35 -11.50 -18.61 2.84
C PRO A 35 -10.31 -17.63 2.95
N LYS A 36 -9.43 -17.58 1.92
CA LYS A 36 -8.21 -16.73 1.84
C LYS A 36 -8.51 -15.23 1.66
N SER A 37 -9.39 -14.70 2.49
CA SER A 37 -9.87 -13.32 2.49
C SER A 37 -10.08 -12.85 3.92
N LEU A 38 -9.77 -11.59 4.19
CA LEU A 38 -10.05 -11.00 5.50
C LEU A 38 -11.57 -10.88 5.70
N PRO A 39 -12.12 -11.35 6.84
CA PRO A 39 -13.49 -11.04 7.22
C PRO A 39 -13.75 -9.54 7.26
N GLU A 40 -14.99 -9.13 7.00
CA GLU A 40 -15.35 -7.72 6.87
C GLU A 40 -14.97 -6.89 8.11
N ASP A 41 -15.24 -7.41 9.31
CA ASP A 41 -14.94 -6.70 10.56
C ASP A 41 -13.44 -6.47 10.75
N LEU A 42 -12.62 -7.46 10.40
CA LEU A 42 -11.18 -7.37 10.47
C LEU A 42 -10.63 -6.39 9.42
N LEU A 43 -11.18 -6.42 8.20
CA LEU A 43 -10.80 -5.48 7.14
C LEU A 43 -11.13 -4.04 7.56
N LYS A 44 -12.32 -3.80 8.13
CA LYS A 44 -12.71 -2.49 8.66
C LYS A 44 -11.75 -2.01 9.74
N GLY A 45 -11.40 -2.88 10.70
CA GLY A 45 -10.44 -2.54 11.75
C GLY A 45 -9.05 -2.19 11.19
N ALA A 46 -8.55 -2.99 10.24
CA ALA A 46 -7.27 -2.73 9.57
C ALA A 46 -7.28 -1.40 8.81
N LEU A 47 -8.36 -1.10 8.07
CA LEU A 47 -8.51 0.15 7.34
C LEU A 47 -8.61 1.36 8.26
N GLN A 48 -9.32 1.26 9.39
CA GLN A 48 -9.38 2.34 10.39
C GLN A 48 -7.98 2.68 10.92
N GLN A 49 -7.19 1.67 11.30
CA GLN A 49 -5.82 1.89 11.79
C GLN A 49 -4.92 2.47 10.69
N LEU A 50 -5.04 1.99 9.45
CA LEU A 50 -4.30 2.52 8.30
C LEU A 50 -4.65 3.99 8.03
N LEU A 51 -5.92 4.35 8.08
CA LEU A 51 -6.38 5.72 7.84
C LEU A 51 -5.93 6.66 8.96
N LEU A 52 -5.95 6.22 10.23
CA LEU A 52 -5.40 6.99 11.35
C LEU A 52 -3.90 7.21 11.21
N ALA A 53 -3.15 6.17 10.82
CA ALA A 53 -1.73 6.30 10.56
C ALA A 53 -1.44 7.26 9.39
N LEU A 54 -2.23 7.18 8.32
CA LEU A 54 -2.13 8.07 7.17
C LEU A 54 -2.46 9.51 7.50
N ASP A 55 -3.50 9.74 8.30
CA ASP A 55 -3.85 11.07 8.79
C ASP A 55 -2.66 11.68 9.53
N TYR A 56 -2.13 10.96 10.53
CA TYR A 56 -0.95 11.42 11.27
C TYR A 56 0.27 11.69 10.37
N LEU A 57 0.58 10.78 9.44
CA LEU A 57 1.70 10.96 8.52
C LEU A 57 1.54 12.23 7.66
N ASN A 58 0.33 12.51 7.18
CA ASN A 58 0.06 13.63 6.27
C ASN A 58 -0.12 14.96 7.01
N SER A 59 -0.92 14.99 8.09
CA SER A 59 -1.32 16.21 8.79
C SER A 59 -0.22 16.72 9.72
N GLU A 60 0.35 15.81 10.52
CA GLU A 60 1.33 16.14 11.56
C GLU A 60 2.77 15.95 11.06
N ALA A 61 3.11 14.76 10.54
CA ALA A 61 4.49 14.45 10.18
C ALA A 61 4.93 15.04 8.83
N ARG A 62 3.98 15.47 7.98
CA ARG A 62 4.22 15.96 6.61
C ARG A 62 5.00 14.97 5.73
N VAL A 63 4.77 13.67 5.93
CA VAL A 63 5.42 12.57 5.20
C VAL A 63 4.40 11.86 4.32
N ILE A 64 4.76 11.65 3.05
CA ILE A 64 3.99 10.80 2.13
C ILE A 64 4.67 9.43 2.08
N HIS A 65 3.97 8.36 2.48
CA HIS A 65 4.56 7.00 2.53
C HIS A 65 4.95 6.45 1.15
N THR A 66 4.18 6.78 0.10
CA THR A 66 4.34 6.34 -1.31
C THR A 66 4.24 4.84 -1.61
N ASP A 67 4.49 3.95 -0.64
CA ASP A 67 4.54 2.50 -0.85
C ASP A 67 3.45 1.72 -0.08
N ILE A 68 2.21 2.21 -0.10
CA ILE A 68 1.07 1.49 0.51
C ILE A 68 0.42 0.61 -0.55
N GLN A 69 0.61 -0.70 -0.46
CA GLN A 69 0.10 -1.66 -1.44
C GLN A 69 -0.13 -3.06 -0.85
N THR A 70 -1.07 -3.81 -1.44
CA THR A 70 -1.36 -5.22 -1.10
C THR A 70 -0.66 -6.21 -2.05
N LYS A 71 0.22 -5.75 -2.95
CA LYS A 71 0.87 -6.54 -4.02
C LYS A 71 -0.12 -7.25 -4.97
N ASN A 72 -1.10 -6.52 -5.48
CA ASN A 72 -2.01 -7.00 -6.53
C ASN A 72 -1.57 -6.54 -7.92
N ASP A 73 -0.31 -6.80 -8.29
CA ASP A 73 0.32 -6.26 -9.52
C ASP A 73 -0.40 -6.63 -10.82
N SER A 74 -0.99 -7.83 -10.90
CA SER A 74 -1.65 -8.30 -12.13
C SER A 74 -2.89 -7.49 -12.48
N ILE A 75 -3.64 -7.07 -11.48
CA ILE A 75 -4.90 -6.34 -11.62
C ILE A 75 -4.63 -4.93 -12.16
N PHE A 76 -3.61 -4.26 -11.64
CA PHE A 76 -3.24 -2.92 -12.08
C PHE A 76 -2.60 -2.92 -13.48
N ARG A 77 -1.84 -3.96 -13.84
CA ARG A 77 -1.30 -4.09 -15.20
C ARG A 77 -2.37 -4.22 -16.28
N GLU A 78 -3.41 -5.01 -16.02
CA GLU A 78 -4.56 -5.10 -16.95
C GLU A 78 -5.27 -3.75 -17.07
N TRP A 79 -5.41 -3.02 -15.96
CA TRP A 79 -5.99 -1.68 -15.96
C TRP A 79 -5.15 -0.68 -16.75
N ASP A 80 -3.83 -0.64 -16.53
CA ASP A 80 -2.91 0.27 -17.19
C ASP A 80 -2.88 0.02 -18.69
N ALA A 81 -2.83 -1.25 -19.12
CA ALA A 81 -2.92 -1.61 -20.53
C ALA A 81 -4.26 -1.17 -21.14
N SER A 82 -5.36 -1.31 -20.40
CA SER A 82 -6.68 -0.84 -20.83
C SER A 82 -6.76 0.69 -20.89
N ASP A 83 -6.21 1.41 -19.90
CA ASP A 83 -6.18 2.89 -19.89
C ASP A 83 -5.30 3.47 -20.99
N ALA A 84 -4.23 2.78 -21.37
CA ALA A 84 -3.38 3.19 -22.49
C ALA A 84 -4.10 3.10 -23.84
N VAL A 85 -5.02 2.14 -23.99
CA VAL A 85 -5.81 1.94 -25.22
C VAL A 85 -7.07 2.81 -25.24
N ASP A 86 -7.78 2.86 -24.11
CA ASP A 86 -9.00 3.67 -23.91
C ASP A 86 -8.84 4.50 -22.62
N PRO A 87 -8.29 5.72 -22.74
CA PRO A 87 -8.03 6.60 -21.61
C PRO A 87 -9.29 6.93 -20.83
N SER A 88 -9.22 6.76 -19.51
CA SER A 88 -10.30 7.20 -18.61
C SER A 88 -10.66 8.67 -18.90
N PRO A 89 -11.96 9.02 -18.99
CA PRO A 89 -12.39 10.40 -19.17
C PRO A 89 -11.74 11.28 -18.11
N ARG A 90 -11.00 12.29 -18.56
CA ARG A 90 -10.17 13.11 -17.69
C ARG A 90 -10.25 14.58 -18.07
N ARG A 91 -10.18 15.46 -17.07
CA ARG A 91 -9.98 16.90 -17.25
C ARG A 91 -8.55 17.22 -16.86
N VAL A 92 -7.80 17.80 -17.80
CA VAL A 92 -6.40 18.20 -17.59
C VAL A 92 -6.38 19.70 -17.25
N HIS A 93 -5.75 20.03 -16.13
CA HIS A 93 -5.38 21.38 -15.73
C HIS A 93 -3.86 21.51 -15.74
N ASP A 94 -3.33 22.74 -15.64
CA ASP A 94 -1.87 22.98 -15.70
C ASP A 94 -1.09 22.26 -14.58
N ASP A 95 -1.69 22.14 -13.38
CA ASP A 95 -1.04 21.54 -12.20
C ASP A 95 -1.48 20.10 -11.90
N TYR A 96 -2.64 19.66 -12.40
CA TYR A 96 -3.19 18.34 -12.07
C TYR A 96 -4.21 17.84 -13.09
N THR A 97 -4.49 16.53 -13.05
CA THR A 97 -5.52 15.88 -13.88
C THR A 97 -6.59 15.25 -13.00
N ILE A 98 -7.85 15.57 -13.27
CA ILE A 98 -9.01 14.96 -12.60
C ILE A 98 -9.51 13.82 -13.48
N TYR A 99 -9.52 12.60 -12.95
CA TYR A 99 -10.04 11.41 -13.63
C TYR A 99 -11.47 11.14 -13.18
N LEU A 100 -12.38 10.89 -14.12
CA LEU A 100 -13.70 10.35 -13.79
C LEU A 100 -13.55 8.87 -13.42
N SER A 101 -14.29 8.42 -12.40
CA SER A 101 -14.30 7.00 -12.04
C SER A 101 -14.87 6.16 -13.20
N ARG A 102 -14.20 5.06 -13.53
CA ARG A 102 -14.68 4.05 -14.48
C ARG A 102 -14.87 2.71 -13.78
N PRO A 103 -15.89 1.91 -14.12
CA PRO A 103 -16.11 0.61 -13.50
C PRO A 103 -14.93 -0.32 -13.78
N PHE A 104 -14.37 -0.92 -12.72
CA PHE A 104 -13.36 -1.95 -12.85
C PHE A 104 -13.96 -3.33 -12.58
N ARG A 105 -14.05 -4.17 -13.62
CA ARG A 105 -14.47 -5.57 -13.46
C ARG A 105 -13.30 -6.40 -12.98
N CYS A 106 -13.06 -6.42 -11.67
CA CYS A 106 -12.14 -7.37 -11.07
C CYS A 106 -12.72 -8.79 -11.29
N LYS A 107 -11.98 -9.67 -11.97
CA LYS A 107 -12.34 -11.09 -12.02
C LYS A 107 -12.28 -11.62 -10.59
N LYS A 108 -13.35 -12.30 -10.13
CA LYS A 108 -13.31 -12.98 -8.84
C LYS A 108 -12.16 -13.99 -8.88
N GLY A 109 -11.20 -13.82 -7.97
CA GLY A 109 -10.16 -14.81 -7.69
C GLY A 109 -10.72 -16.02 -6.95
#